data_AF-A0AA39MAU2-F1
#
_entry.id   AF-A0AA39MAU2-F1
#
_cell.length_a   1.000
_cell.length_b   1.000
_cell.length_c   1.000
_cell.angle_alpha   90.00
_cell.angle_beta   90.00
_cell.angle_gamma   90.00
#
_symmetry.space_group_name_H-M   'P 1'
#
loop_
_entity.id
_entity.type
_entity.pdbx_description
1 polymer ?
#
loop_
_entity_poly.entity_id
_entity_poly.type
_entity_poly.pdbx_seq_one_letter_code
_entity_poly.pdbx_strand_id
1 'polypeptide(L)'
;MSFPKGNVVEVYYDVISPYSWMAIEGCWNKPVRYDTLNAQCFLTSIELNNPKYLIVACQEVFKRMWLTGKPVHQIEHLKEAAVNIGLPDADKIISAIGSPRVKETLKKRTHTATDIGAFGTPWIIVKRPDKSAISFFGMTPMAMIVDLLKCSDPLIRSKI
;
A
#
# COMPACT_ATOMS: atom_id res chain seq x y z
N MET A 1 -9.01 -20.04 -0.27
CA MET A 1 -8.46 -19.66 1.04
C MET A 1 -9.60 -19.54 2.03
N SER A 2 -9.65 -20.34 3.08
CA SER A 2 -10.59 -20.16 4.19
C SER A 2 -9.80 -19.80 5.44
N PHE A 3 -9.99 -18.59 5.94
CA PHE A 3 -9.41 -18.15 7.21
C PHE A 3 -10.24 -18.71 8.37
N PRO A 4 -9.61 -19.14 9.48
CA PRO A 4 -10.34 -19.40 10.72
C PRO A 4 -11.14 -18.15 11.12
N LYS A 5 -12.40 -18.35 11.52
CA LYS A 5 -13.35 -17.28 11.81
C LYS A 5 -12.80 -16.38 12.93
N GLY A 6 -12.79 -15.05 12.71
CA GLY A 6 -12.40 -14.05 13.71
C GLY A 6 -10.95 -13.55 13.66
N ASN A 7 -10.11 -14.08 12.77
CA ASN A 7 -8.79 -13.51 12.52
C ASN A 7 -8.90 -12.21 11.70
N VAL A 8 -8.12 -11.19 12.07
CA VAL A 8 -8.02 -9.91 11.34
C VAL A 8 -6.55 -9.64 11.02
N VAL A 9 -6.27 -9.31 9.76
CA VAL A 9 -4.95 -8.87 9.30
C VAL A 9 -5.08 -7.42 8.87
N GLU A 10 -4.42 -6.53 9.60
CA GLU A 10 -4.33 -5.11 9.28
C GLU A 10 -2.98 -4.85 8.60
N VAL A 11 -2.99 -4.22 7.43
CA VAL A 11 -1.79 -3.96 6.64
C VAL A 11 -1.65 -2.46 6.45
N TYR A 12 -0.55 -1.91 6.95
CA TYR A 12 -0.10 -0.55 6.70
C TYR A 12 0.97 -0.62 5.62
N TYR A 13 0.68 -0.07 4.45
CA TYR A 13 1.56 -0.12 3.29
C TYR A 13 1.60 1.22 2.59
N ASP A 14 2.63 1.42 1.78
CA ASP A 14 2.68 2.49 0.80
C ASP A 14 3.20 1.97 -0.54
N VAL A 15 2.94 2.71 -1.62
CA VAL A 15 3.39 2.36 -2.98
C VAL A 15 4.88 2.64 -3.22
N ILE A 16 5.56 3.18 -2.21
CA ILE A 16 6.92 3.71 -2.26
C ILE A 16 7.92 2.77 -1.65
N SER A 17 7.54 1.99 -0.65
CA SER A 17 8.44 1.00 -0.14
C SER A 17 8.64 -0.09 -1.20
N PRO A 18 9.90 -0.33 -1.64
CA PRO A 18 10.17 -1.46 -2.52
C PRO A 18 9.71 -2.77 -1.87
N TYR A 19 9.74 -2.85 -0.53
CA TYR A 19 9.27 -4.00 0.24
C TYR A 19 7.77 -4.27 0.11
N SER A 20 6.93 -3.25 -0.15
CA SER A 20 5.49 -3.43 -0.33
C SER A 20 5.15 -4.27 -1.57
N TRP A 21 6.03 -4.31 -2.58
CA TRP A 21 5.80 -5.05 -3.83
C TRP A 21 6.96 -5.97 -4.24
N MET A 22 7.97 -6.15 -3.39
CA MET A 22 8.87 -7.30 -3.47
C MET A 22 8.12 -8.65 -3.44
N ALA A 23 6.86 -8.66 -2.97
CA ALA A 23 5.96 -9.80 -3.09
C ALA A 23 5.57 -10.18 -4.52
N ILE A 24 5.70 -9.28 -5.51
CA ILE A 24 5.05 -9.48 -6.82
C ILE A 24 6.04 -9.47 -8.01
N GLU A 25 7.03 -8.57 -8.12
CA GLU A 25 7.83 -8.46 -9.39
C GLU A 25 9.37 -8.20 -9.30
N GLY A 26 10.05 -8.27 -8.14
CA GLY A 26 11.54 -8.36 -8.11
C GLY A 26 12.38 -7.11 -8.44
N CYS A 27 11.89 -5.89 -8.19
CA CYS A 27 12.56 -4.62 -8.52
C CYS A 27 13.64 -4.13 -7.51
N TRP A 28 14.57 -4.98 -7.07
CA TRP A 28 15.52 -4.71 -5.97
C TRP A 28 16.52 -3.56 -6.16
N ASN A 29 16.87 -3.18 -7.39
CA ASN A 29 18.07 -2.35 -7.66
C ASN A 29 17.80 -0.89 -8.10
N LYS A 30 16.59 -0.36 -7.93
CA LYS A 30 16.30 1.04 -8.30
C LYS A 30 16.18 1.91 -7.03
N PRO A 31 17.09 2.88 -6.80
CA PRO A 31 16.90 3.82 -5.69
C PRO A 31 15.65 4.66 -5.92
N VAL A 32 14.94 5.02 -4.84
CA VAL A 32 13.86 6.01 -4.91
C VAL A 32 14.49 7.34 -5.30
N ARG A 33 14.11 7.88 -6.45
CA ARG A 33 14.74 9.09 -7.03
C ARG A 33 13.99 10.39 -6.74
N TYR A 34 12.79 10.29 -6.16
CA TYR A 34 11.83 11.37 -6.12
C TYR A 34 11.12 11.44 -4.76
N ASP A 35 10.64 12.64 -4.40
CA ASP A 35 9.64 12.80 -3.35
C ASP A 35 8.35 12.07 -3.73
N THR A 36 7.58 11.68 -2.73
CA THR A 36 6.41 10.82 -2.89
C THR A 36 5.20 11.35 -2.17
N LEU A 37 5.30 12.52 -1.53
CA LEU A 37 4.18 13.20 -0.87
C LEU A 37 3.01 13.40 -1.84
N ASN A 38 3.26 13.92 -3.04
CA ASN A 38 2.20 14.13 -4.02
C ASN A 38 1.53 12.82 -4.46
N ALA A 39 2.30 11.74 -4.60
CA ALA A 39 1.76 10.42 -4.91
C ALA A 39 0.88 9.88 -3.76
N GLN A 40 1.33 9.99 -2.50
CA GLN A 40 0.54 9.59 -1.34
C GLN A 40 -0.73 10.43 -1.18
N CYS A 41 -0.64 11.74 -1.40
CA CYS A 41 -1.81 12.63 -1.40
C CYS A 41 -2.77 12.31 -2.56
N PHE A 42 -2.27 11.94 -3.73
CA PHE A 42 -3.09 11.50 -4.86
C PHE A 42 -3.89 10.24 -4.52
N LEU A 43 -3.23 9.21 -3.97
CA LEU A 43 -3.91 7.98 -3.53
C LEU A 43 -4.92 8.25 -2.41
N THR A 44 -4.56 9.10 -1.45
CA THR A 44 -5.47 9.52 -0.37
C THR A 44 -6.68 10.28 -0.94
N SER A 45 -6.47 11.15 -1.93
CA SER A 45 -7.55 11.88 -2.62
C SER A 45 -8.49 10.92 -3.36
N ILE A 46 -7.95 9.93 -4.06
CA ILE A 46 -8.75 8.89 -4.73
C ILE A 46 -9.57 8.10 -3.69
N GLU A 47 -8.97 7.68 -2.59
CA GLU A 47 -9.69 6.93 -1.56
C GLU A 47 -10.85 7.74 -0.96
N LEU A 48 -10.63 9.03 -0.70
CA LEU A 48 -11.63 9.92 -0.10
C LEU A 48 -12.79 10.30 -1.02
N ASN A 49 -12.61 10.19 -2.35
CA ASN A 49 -13.59 10.66 -3.33
C ASN A 49 -14.12 9.53 -4.23
N ASN A 50 -13.32 8.51 -4.51
CA ASN A 50 -13.63 7.43 -5.44
C ASN A 50 -12.86 6.12 -5.11
N PRO A 51 -13.11 5.51 -3.95
CA PRO A 51 -12.28 4.42 -3.40
C PRO A 51 -12.20 3.16 -4.27
N LYS A 52 -13.17 2.93 -5.16
CA LYS A 52 -13.14 1.81 -6.12
C LYS A 52 -11.93 1.86 -7.07
N TYR A 53 -11.32 3.03 -7.28
CA TYR A 53 -10.12 3.19 -8.11
C TYR A 53 -8.80 3.10 -7.33
N LEU A 54 -8.84 2.99 -5.99
CA LEU A 54 -7.64 3.03 -5.17
C LEU A 54 -6.64 1.94 -5.56
N ILE A 55 -7.10 0.70 -5.73
CA ILE A 55 -6.22 -0.44 -6.05
C ILE A 55 -5.55 -0.27 -7.42
N VAL A 56 -6.32 0.10 -8.45
CA VAL A 56 -5.76 0.31 -9.80
C VAL A 56 -4.83 1.53 -9.85
N ALA A 57 -5.12 2.58 -9.07
CA ALA A 57 -4.23 3.72 -8.94
C ALA A 57 -2.91 3.36 -8.23
N CYS A 58 -2.96 2.56 -7.17
CA CYS A 58 -1.76 2.05 -6.52
C CYS A 58 -0.87 1.27 -7.50
N GLN A 59 -1.47 0.40 -8.32
CA GLN A 59 -0.77 -0.36 -9.35
C GLN A 59 -0.13 0.54 -10.42
N GLU A 60 -0.85 1.55 -10.91
CA GLU A 60 -0.32 2.49 -11.91
C GLU A 60 0.81 3.35 -11.35
N VAL A 61 0.68 3.88 -10.13
CA VAL A 61 1.75 4.65 -9.46
C VAL A 61 2.98 3.77 -9.23
N PHE A 62 2.80 2.52 -8.81
CA PHE A 62 3.88 1.55 -8.67
C PHE A 62 4.58 1.29 -10.01
N LYS A 63 3.82 0.93 -11.05
CA LYS A 63 4.35 0.70 -12.41
C LYS A 63 5.13 1.91 -12.90
N ARG A 64 4.61 3.11 -12.67
CA ARG A 64 5.29 4.36 -13.03
C ARG A 64 6.66 4.45 -12.38
N MET A 65 6.72 4.31 -11.06
CA MET A 65 7.94 4.49 -10.29
C MET A 65 8.97 3.37 -10.53
N TRP A 66 8.55 2.12 -10.48
CA TRP A 66 9.46 0.97 -10.42
C TRP A 66 9.73 0.34 -11.77
N LEU A 67 8.71 0.26 -12.64
CA LEU A 67 8.86 -0.40 -13.94
C LEU A 67 9.33 0.60 -14.99
N THR A 68 8.62 1.72 -15.14
CA THR A 68 8.90 2.70 -16.20
C THR A 68 9.85 3.83 -15.81
N GLY A 69 10.11 4.03 -14.51
CA GLY A 69 10.93 5.14 -14.02
C GLY A 69 10.34 6.53 -14.28
N LYS A 70 9.02 6.63 -14.46
CA LYS A 70 8.32 7.91 -14.65
C LYS A 70 8.16 8.63 -13.30
N PRO A 71 8.24 9.98 -13.26
CA PRO A 71 8.08 10.73 -12.03
C PRO A 71 6.68 10.56 -11.40
N VAL A 72 6.62 10.58 -10.08
CA VAL A 72 5.37 10.55 -9.29
C VAL A 72 5.22 11.75 -8.35
N HIS A 73 6.22 12.64 -8.33
CA HIS A 73 6.21 13.88 -7.54
C HIS A 73 5.58 15.06 -8.29
N GLN A 74 5.41 14.96 -9.62
CA GLN A 74 4.89 16.04 -10.46
C GLN A 74 3.41 15.81 -10.76
N ILE A 75 2.62 16.88 -10.75
CA ILE A 75 1.17 16.81 -10.90
C ILE A 75 0.78 16.36 -12.31
N GLU A 76 1.55 16.74 -13.32
CA GLU A 76 1.34 16.40 -14.73
C GLU A 76 1.39 14.88 -14.92
N HIS A 77 2.37 14.21 -14.32
CA HIS A 77 2.49 12.76 -14.38
C HIS A 77 1.40 12.03 -13.57
N LEU A 78 0.88 12.65 -12.51
CA LEU A 78 -0.27 12.10 -11.78
C LEU A 78 -1.58 12.27 -12.56
N LYS A 79 -1.72 13.36 -13.34
CA LYS A 79 -2.85 13.52 -14.29
C LYS A 79 -2.82 12.44 -15.37
N GLU A 80 -1.66 12.17 -15.95
CA GLU A 80 -1.53 11.04 -16.90
C GLU A 80 -1.89 9.70 -16.25
N ALA A 81 -1.51 9.49 -14.98
CA ALA A 81 -1.85 8.26 -14.25
C ALA A 81 -3.38 8.14 -14.08
N ALA A 82 -4.05 9.23 -13.73
CA ALA A 82 -5.51 9.29 -13.63
C ALA A 82 -6.20 8.98 -14.98
N VAL A 83 -5.67 9.50 -16.09
CA VAL A 83 -6.18 9.19 -17.44
C VAL A 83 -5.98 7.72 -17.77
N ASN A 84 -4.79 7.16 -17.52
CA ASN A 84 -4.47 5.76 -17.82
C ASN A 84 -5.38 4.75 -17.12
N ILE A 85 -5.80 5.05 -15.89
CA ILE A 85 -6.70 4.18 -15.12
C ILE A 85 -8.18 4.46 -15.40
N GLY A 86 -8.50 5.43 -16.28
CA GLY A 86 -9.88 5.83 -16.58
C GLY A 86 -10.60 6.43 -15.37
N LEU A 87 -9.90 7.25 -14.58
CA LEU A 87 -10.44 7.87 -13.37
C LEU A 87 -11.44 8.99 -13.74
N PRO A 88 -12.73 8.89 -13.36
CA PRO A 88 -13.67 9.98 -13.55
C PRO A 88 -13.34 11.14 -12.60
N ASP A 89 -13.70 12.37 -12.99
CA ASP A 89 -13.43 13.60 -12.24
C ASP A 89 -11.96 13.78 -11.85
N ALA A 90 -11.04 13.34 -12.74
CA ALA A 90 -9.60 13.39 -12.50
C ALA A 90 -9.12 14.79 -12.08
N ASP A 91 -9.61 15.86 -12.71
CA ASP A 91 -9.26 17.24 -12.36
C ASP A 91 -9.60 17.58 -10.91
N LYS A 92 -10.79 17.19 -10.43
CA LYS A 92 -11.22 17.40 -9.05
C LYS A 92 -10.32 16.65 -8.06
N ILE A 93 -9.97 15.40 -8.38
CA ILE A 93 -9.10 14.56 -7.53
C ILE A 93 -7.69 15.14 -7.46
N ILE A 94 -7.16 15.60 -8.60
CA ILE A 94 -5.84 16.21 -8.71
C ILE A 94 -5.79 17.54 -7.96
N SER A 95 -6.80 18.41 -8.11
CA SER A 95 -6.88 19.67 -7.37
C SER A 95 -6.95 19.46 -5.85
N ALA A 96 -7.51 18.33 -5.39
CA ALA A 96 -7.60 18.02 -3.97
C ALA A 96 -6.29 17.54 -3.33
N ILE A 97 -5.25 17.16 -4.09
CA ILE A 97 -3.93 16.71 -3.58
C ILE A 97 -3.34 17.72 -2.58
N GLY A 98 -3.45 19.01 -2.90
CA GLY A 98 -2.93 20.09 -2.06
C GLY A 98 -3.82 20.48 -0.89
N SER A 99 -5.04 19.96 -0.82
CA SER A 99 -6.06 20.42 0.13
C SER A 99 -5.73 20.01 1.58
N PRO A 100 -6.14 20.83 2.57
CA PRO A 100 -5.99 20.49 3.98
C PRO A 100 -6.61 19.13 4.32
N ARG A 101 -7.82 18.84 3.82
CA ARG A 101 -8.52 17.56 4.05
C ARG A 101 -7.67 16.35 3.67
N VAL A 102 -7.02 16.37 2.50
CA VAL A 102 -6.18 15.26 2.03
C VAL A 102 -4.91 15.14 2.85
N LYS A 103 -4.19 16.26 3.06
CA LYS A 103 -2.93 16.27 3.81
C LYS A 103 -3.11 15.88 5.27
N GLU A 104 -4.15 16.37 5.93
CA GLU A 104 -4.48 16.02 7.32
C GLU A 104 -4.88 14.55 7.44
N THR A 105 -5.64 14.02 6.47
CA THR A 105 -5.99 12.60 6.43
C THR A 105 -4.73 11.73 6.31
N LEU A 106 -3.84 12.06 5.37
CA LEU A 106 -2.57 11.37 5.21
C LEU A 106 -1.73 11.43 6.49
N LYS A 107 -1.57 12.64 7.05
CA LYS A 107 -0.81 12.87 8.29
C LYS A 107 -1.38 12.07 9.46
N LYS A 108 -2.71 12.06 9.65
CA LYS A 108 -3.38 11.30 10.71
C LYS A 108 -3.10 9.80 10.58
N ARG A 109 -3.14 9.25 9.37
CA ARG A 109 -2.84 7.83 9.11
C ARG A 109 -1.38 7.49 9.38
N THR A 110 -0.47 8.36 8.98
CA THR A 110 0.95 8.22 9.31
C THR A 110 1.15 8.21 10.82
N HIS A 111 0.50 9.11 11.57
CA HIS A 111 0.55 9.11 13.03
C HIS A 111 -0.03 7.82 13.63
N THR A 112 -1.18 7.35 13.15
CA THR A 112 -1.75 6.07 13.60
C THR A 112 -0.77 4.92 13.40
N ALA A 113 -0.03 4.89 12.29
CA ALA A 113 1.00 3.88 12.04
C ALA A 113 2.20 4.03 13.01
N THR A 114 2.66 5.25 13.27
CA THR A 114 3.76 5.45 14.23
C THR A 114 3.37 5.14 15.67
N ASP A 115 2.12 5.43 16.06
CA ASP A 115 1.60 5.19 17.41
C ASP A 115 1.53 3.70 17.75
N ILE A 116 1.36 2.83 16.75
CA ILE A 116 1.42 1.36 16.90
C ILE A 116 2.86 0.81 16.77
N GLY A 117 3.86 1.67 16.73
CA GLY A 117 5.27 1.31 16.65
C GLY A 117 5.79 0.99 15.25
N ALA A 118 5.03 1.31 14.19
CA ALA A 118 5.52 1.09 12.83
C ALA A 118 6.66 2.06 12.52
N PHE A 119 7.83 1.52 12.15
CA PHE A 119 9.00 2.28 11.74
C PHE A 119 9.28 2.21 10.23
N GLY A 120 8.46 1.46 9.48
CA GLY A 120 8.56 1.32 8.03
C GLY A 120 7.39 0.53 7.45
N THR A 121 7.33 0.42 6.12
CA THR A 121 6.29 -0.28 5.38
C THR A 121 6.86 -1.43 4.52
N PRO A 122 6.12 -2.53 4.31
CA PRO A 122 4.82 -2.82 4.91
C PRO A 122 4.94 -3.17 6.41
N TRP A 123 3.94 -2.78 7.18
CA TRP A 123 3.76 -3.14 8.57
C TRP A 123 2.44 -3.89 8.71
N ILE A 124 2.50 -5.13 9.19
CA ILE A 124 1.37 -6.05 9.23
C ILE A 124 1.06 -6.37 10.68
N ILE A 125 -0.18 -6.16 11.11
CA ILE A 125 -0.66 -6.59 12.42
C ILE A 125 -1.60 -7.78 12.22
N VAL A 126 -1.28 -8.89 12.87
CA VAL A 126 -2.14 -10.07 12.93
C VAL A 126 -2.84 -10.11 14.28
N LYS A 127 -4.17 -10.01 14.27
CA LYS A 127 -5.04 -10.14 15.43
C LYS A 127 -5.78 -11.47 15.35
N ARG A 128 -5.73 -12.25 16.44
CA ARG A 128 -6.40 -13.56 16.55
C ARG A 128 -7.32 -13.53 17.78
N PRO A 129 -8.46 -14.25 17.76
CA PRO A 129 -9.34 -14.35 18.92
C PRO A 129 -8.55 -14.79 20.16
N ASP A 130 -8.75 -14.07 21.27
CA ASP A 130 -8.18 -14.38 22.58
C ASP A 130 -6.63 -14.48 22.63
N LYS A 131 -5.94 -13.81 21.69
CA LYS A 131 -4.47 -13.70 21.65
C LYS A 131 -4.03 -12.26 21.54
N SER A 132 -2.81 -11.98 21.99
CA SER A 132 -2.17 -10.69 21.72
C SER A 132 -1.95 -10.48 20.22
N ALA A 133 -2.08 -9.23 19.78
CA ALA A 133 -1.73 -8.84 18.43
C ALA A 133 -0.22 -8.99 18.21
N ILE A 134 0.16 -9.45 17.02
CA ILE A 134 1.57 -9.60 16.64
C ILE A 134 1.83 -8.73 15.42
N SER A 135 2.87 -7.90 15.50
CA SER A 135 3.29 -7.02 14.42
C SER A 135 4.49 -7.59 13.66
N PHE A 136 4.49 -7.41 12.34
CA PHE A 136 5.54 -7.83 11.44
C PHE A 136 5.97 -6.66 10.56
N PHE A 137 7.28 -6.47 10.40
CA PHE A 137 7.84 -5.52 9.45
C PHE A 137 8.37 -6.25 8.21
N GLY A 138 8.09 -5.69 7.04
CA GLY A 138 8.55 -6.23 5.76
C GLY A 138 7.71 -7.40 5.24
N MET A 139 8.14 -7.96 4.11
CA MET A 139 7.42 -9.02 3.39
C MET A 139 7.93 -10.45 3.72
N THR A 140 9.13 -10.56 4.28
CA THR A 140 9.76 -11.85 4.66
C THR A 140 8.93 -12.69 5.65
N PRO A 141 8.16 -12.11 6.59
CA PRO A 141 7.41 -12.90 7.56
C PRO A 141 6.14 -13.60 7.04
N MET A 142 5.84 -13.58 5.72
CA MET A 142 4.59 -14.14 5.19
C MET A 142 4.36 -15.61 5.53
N ALA A 143 5.40 -16.45 5.48
CA ALA A 143 5.30 -17.85 5.91
C ALA A 143 4.92 -17.98 7.40
N MET A 144 5.47 -17.11 8.25
CA MET A 144 5.11 -17.05 9.67
C MET A 144 3.67 -16.59 9.86
N ILE A 145 3.21 -15.61 9.08
CA ILE A 145 1.82 -15.13 9.13
C ILE A 145 0.85 -16.24 8.72
N VAL A 146 1.17 -17.00 7.66
CA VAL A 146 0.35 -18.14 7.19
C VAL A 146 0.24 -19.23 8.27
N ASP A 147 1.37 -19.61 8.88
CA ASP A 147 1.41 -20.56 10.00
C ASP A 147 0.60 -20.05 11.21
N LEU A 148 0.81 -18.77 11.57
CA LEU A 148 0.13 -18.12 12.69
C LEU A 148 -1.38 -18.08 12.54
N LEU A 149 -1.85 -17.87 11.30
CA LEU A 149 -3.26 -17.85 10.91
C LEU A 149 -3.83 -19.25 10.66
N LYS A 150 -3.02 -20.31 10.75
CA LYS A 150 -3.39 -21.70 10.39
C LYS A 150 -4.02 -21.78 9.00
N CYS A 151 -3.52 -20.96 8.06
CA CYS A 151 -3.97 -21.01 6.68
C CYS A 151 -3.25 -22.13 5.94
N SER A 152 -3.97 -22.82 5.05
CA SER A 152 -3.34 -23.70 4.08
C SER A 152 -2.47 -22.86 3.14
N ASP A 153 -1.15 -23.04 3.19
CA ASP A 153 -0.21 -22.32 2.33
C ASP A 153 -0.37 -22.77 0.87
N PRO A 154 -0.74 -21.90 -0.09
CA PRO A 154 -0.80 -22.28 -1.50
C PRO A 154 0.60 -22.50 -2.12
N LEU A 155 1.68 -22.04 -1.49
CA LEU A 155 3.06 -22.16 -1.96
C LEU A 155 3.76 -23.42 -1.42
N ILE A 156 3.34 -23.92 -0.25
CA ILE A 156 3.75 -25.24 0.24
C ILE A 156 2.79 -26.28 -0.37
N ARG A 157 2.98 -26.60 -1.65
CA ARG A 157 2.51 -27.90 -2.15
C ARG A 157 3.34 -28.95 -1.42
N SER A 158 2.70 -29.70 -0.51
CA SER A 158 3.29 -30.90 0.07
C SER A 158 3.77 -31.80 -1.06
N LYS A 159 5.08 -31.87 -1.28
CA LYS A 159 5.66 -33.06 -1.87
C LYS A 159 5.57 -34.12 -0.79
N ILE A 160 4.69 -35.09 -1.02
CA ILE A 160 4.71 -36.40 -0.38
C ILE A 160 6.09 -37.01 -0.64
#